data_AF-A0AAU3K4C1-F1
#
_entry.id   AF-A0AAU3K4C1-F1
#
_cell.length_a   1.000
_cell.length_b   1.000
_cell.length_c   1.000
_cell.angle_alpha   90.00
_cell.angle_beta   90.00
_cell.angle_gamma   90.00
#
_symmetry.space_group_name_H-M   'P 1'
#
loop_
_entity.id
_entity.type
_entity.pdbx_description
1 polymer ?
#
loop_
_entity_poly.entity_id
_entity_poly.type
_entity_poly.pdbx_seq_one_letter_code
_entity_poly.pdbx_strand_id
1 'polypeptide(L)'
;MNLSGYFASRFGCQVNAENDATLAEHWRGCARHIDDVVYILAGRRTGAGMIVGGRLHRGPNGAAGEIGNLRLLGWCDAPGDLEARGADAEAVFSAAPSDLEAADTVRAYVSALANGISARVLTLDPDLVVIGGGLSRAGDQLLQPLRDRVNELCLTAPRTEVSELGDESVAHGAGQPRPVGANPWETRGKRVFSTLGKMRHVTALEAPTEWSRLSEGSVERRMLLALGDRLGNSLRPKPLMLPDGNRVEVEGMDVEGRVLVQLVANQGAYKPAYRNKVMADMFKLIWLRDAVPTAERAVLVVTELIVQALGGWVACAAADLGIEIYVFDGAGAGSVTPLPLA
;
A
#
# COMPACT_ATOMS: atom_id res chain seq x y z
N MET A 1 6.02 4.85 -30.77
CA MET A 1 6.44 3.46 -31.05
C MET A 1 6.07 2.60 -29.85
N ASN A 2 5.33 1.48 -30.03
CA ASN A 2 5.01 0.58 -28.92
C ASN A 2 6.18 -0.40 -28.70
N LEU A 3 7.16 0.02 -27.90
CA LEU A 3 8.37 -0.75 -27.59
C LEU A 3 8.03 -2.10 -26.95
N SER A 4 7.10 -2.11 -26.00
CA SER A 4 6.62 -3.32 -25.33
C SER A 4 6.05 -4.34 -26.32
N GLY A 5 5.18 -3.91 -27.23
CA GLY A 5 4.61 -4.78 -28.26
C GLY A 5 5.65 -5.29 -29.27
N TYR A 6 6.59 -4.43 -29.67
CA TYR A 6 7.70 -4.80 -30.55
C TYR A 6 8.56 -5.91 -29.92
N PHE A 7 9.00 -5.75 -28.68
CA PHE A 7 9.84 -6.74 -28.00
C PHE A 7 9.06 -7.99 -27.57
N ALA A 8 7.79 -7.88 -27.17
CA ALA A 8 6.97 -9.03 -26.84
C ALA A 8 6.82 -9.99 -28.02
N SER A 9 6.61 -9.46 -29.23
CA SER A 9 6.54 -10.26 -30.46
C SER A 9 7.87 -10.97 -30.79
N ARG A 10 9.00 -10.41 -30.35
CA ARG A 10 10.33 -10.91 -30.67
C ARG A 10 10.87 -11.92 -29.67
N PHE A 11 10.50 -11.79 -28.40
CA PHE A 11 10.96 -12.67 -27.32
C PHE A 11 9.94 -13.73 -26.88
N GLY A 12 8.70 -13.67 -27.39
CA GLY A 12 7.66 -14.65 -27.06
C GLY A 12 7.20 -14.60 -25.60
N CYS A 13 7.47 -13.49 -24.91
CA CYS A 13 7.07 -13.26 -23.53
C CYS A 13 6.48 -11.84 -23.38
N GLN A 14 5.71 -11.60 -22.32
CA GLN A 14 5.17 -10.28 -22.05
C GLN A 14 6.30 -9.32 -21.64
N VAL A 15 6.46 -8.23 -22.39
CA VAL A 15 7.45 -7.17 -22.09
C VAL A 15 6.71 -5.93 -21.61
N ASN A 16 7.12 -5.39 -20.46
CA ASN A 16 6.52 -4.20 -19.84
C ASN A 16 7.62 -3.16 -19.59
N ALA A 17 7.56 -2.01 -20.26
CA ALA A 17 8.45 -0.87 -19.98
C ALA A 17 7.92 -0.06 -18.78
N GLU A 18 8.71 0.03 -17.72
CA GLU A 18 8.33 0.63 -16.42
C GLU A 18 9.49 1.44 -15.83
N ASN A 19 9.24 2.12 -14.70
CA ASN A 19 10.32 2.66 -13.88
C ASN A 19 10.95 1.53 -13.04
N ASP A 20 11.76 0.72 -13.71
CA ASP A 20 12.31 -0.52 -13.16
C ASP A 20 13.20 -0.27 -11.93
N ALA A 21 13.99 0.81 -11.92
CA ALA A 21 14.85 1.15 -10.79
C ALA A 21 14.06 1.45 -9.50
N THR A 22 12.93 2.16 -9.61
CA THR A 22 12.05 2.45 -8.46
C THR A 22 11.45 1.16 -7.90
N LEU A 23 11.00 0.26 -8.79
CA LEU A 23 10.43 -1.03 -8.39
C LEU A 23 11.49 -1.94 -7.73
N ALA A 24 12.71 -1.94 -8.25
CA ALA A 24 13.79 -2.75 -7.72
C ALA A 24 14.15 -2.36 -6.28
N GLU A 25 14.30 -1.07 -6.03
CA GLU A 25 14.61 -0.55 -4.69
C GLU A 25 13.51 -0.86 -3.69
N HIS A 26 12.24 -0.74 -4.09
CA HIS A 26 11.11 -1.09 -3.24
C HIS A 26 10.98 -2.60 -2.99
N TRP A 27 11.42 -3.42 -3.94
CA TRP A 27 11.36 -4.87 -3.82
C TRP A 27 12.50 -5.46 -2.98
N ARG A 28 13.73 -5.02 -3.24
CA ARG A 28 14.96 -5.65 -2.74
C ARG A 28 16.03 -4.69 -2.24
N GLY A 29 15.84 -3.38 -2.39
CA GLY A 29 16.84 -2.39 -2.00
C GLY A 29 16.49 -1.64 -0.71
N CYS A 30 16.91 -0.38 -0.64
CA CYS A 30 16.81 0.41 0.60
C CYS A 30 15.38 0.90 0.89
N ALA A 31 14.48 0.80 -0.08
CA ALA A 31 13.07 1.15 0.03
C ALA A 31 12.16 -0.03 0.42
N ARG A 32 12.72 -1.18 0.80
CA ARG A 32 11.95 -2.31 1.32
C ARG A 32 11.14 -1.88 2.53
N HIS A 33 9.84 -2.19 2.52
CA HIS A 33 8.88 -1.90 3.59
C HIS A 33 8.52 -0.42 3.77
N ILE A 34 8.78 0.43 2.77
CA ILE A 34 8.41 1.85 2.80
C ILE A 34 7.35 2.09 1.74
N ASP A 35 6.19 2.60 2.17
CA ASP A 35 5.02 2.74 1.32
C ASP A 35 5.07 3.99 0.43
N ASP A 36 5.68 5.08 0.88
CA ASP A 36 5.75 6.33 0.13
C ASP A 36 7.22 6.70 -0.15
N VAL A 37 7.64 6.49 -1.40
CA VAL A 37 9.04 6.58 -1.82
C VAL A 37 9.15 7.37 -3.09
N VAL A 38 10.11 8.30 -3.14
CA VAL A 38 10.53 8.96 -4.37
C VAL A 38 11.91 8.46 -4.75
N TYR A 39 12.02 7.81 -5.90
CA TYR A 39 13.32 7.45 -6.48
C TYR A 39 13.76 8.53 -7.46
N ILE A 40 15.01 8.97 -7.35
CA ILE A 40 15.65 9.93 -8.25
C ILE A 40 16.78 9.19 -8.96
N LEU A 41 16.71 9.15 -10.29
CA LEU A 41 17.83 8.74 -11.12
C LEU A 41 18.73 9.97 -11.31
N ALA A 42 19.85 10.02 -10.58
CA ALA A 42 20.90 11.00 -10.73
C ALA A 42 22.01 10.43 -11.63
N GLY A 43 22.19 11.02 -12.80
CA GLY A 43 23.06 10.49 -13.84
C GLY A 43 23.19 11.43 -15.02
N ARG A 44 23.70 10.88 -16.13
CA ARG A 44 23.64 11.49 -17.48
C ARG A 44 22.23 11.88 -17.92
N ARG A 45 21.23 11.25 -17.30
CA ARG A 45 19.83 11.61 -17.41
C ARG A 45 19.25 11.72 -16.01
N THR A 46 18.46 12.76 -15.79
CA THR A 46 17.70 12.90 -14.56
C THR A 46 16.28 12.40 -14.77
N GLY A 47 15.83 11.52 -13.89
CA GLY A 47 14.49 10.95 -13.93
C GLY A 47 13.97 10.70 -12.52
N ALA A 48 12.68 10.43 -12.40
CA ALA A 48 12.11 10.02 -11.12
C ALA A 48 11.03 8.96 -11.29
N GLY A 49 10.88 8.13 -10.27
CA GLY A 49 9.71 7.28 -10.08
C GLY A 49 9.22 7.40 -8.65
N MET A 50 7.97 6.99 -8.45
CA MET A 50 7.28 7.19 -7.19
C MET A 50 6.59 5.89 -6.80
N ILE A 51 6.78 5.44 -5.58
CA ILE A 51 5.89 4.49 -4.90
C ILE A 51 4.96 5.33 -4.03
N VAL A 52 3.66 5.14 -4.16
CA VAL A 52 2.65 5.78 -3.32
C VAL A 52 1.74 4.70 -2.74
N GLY A 53 1.70 4.60 -1.41
CA GLY A 53 1.07 3.49 -0.73
C GLY A 53 1.57 2.14 -1.25
N GLY A 54 2.86 1.86 -1.22
CA GLY A 54 3.47 0.57 -1.57
C GLY A 54 3.30 0.12 -3.03
N ARG A 55 2.87 1.01 -3.92
CA ARG A 55 2.65 0.72 -5.34
C ARG A 55 3.29 1.77 -6.23
N LEU A 56 3.87 1.32 -7.35
CA LEU A 56 4.39 2.23 -8.37
C LEU A 56 3.27 3.15 -8.90
N HIS A 57 3.46 4.44 -8.74
CA HIS A 57 2.55 5.48 -9.15
C HIS A 57 2.90 5.98 -10.54
N ARG A 58 2.06 5.61 -11.52
CA ARG A 58 2.24 5.93 -12.95
C ARG A 58 1.37 7.09 -13.43
N GLY A 59 0.31 7.40 -12.68
CA GLY A 59 -0.79 8.21 -13.17
C GLY A 59 -1.59 7.52 -14.29
N PRO A 60 -2.73 8.09 -14.71
CA PRO A 60 -3.63 7.48 -15.68
C PRO A 60 -3.01 7.30 -17.07
N ASN A 61 -2.06 8.18 -17.42
CA ASN A 61 -1.41 8.19 -18.73
C ASN A 61 0.03 7.63 -18.71
N GLY A 62 0.49 7.10 -17.56
CA GLY A 62 1.89 6.70 -17.41
C GLY A 62 2.89 7.86 -17.30
N ALA A 63 2.39 9.10 -17.18
CA ALA A 63 3.21 10.32 -17.17
C ALA A 63 3.51 10.87 -15.77
N ALA A 64 3.13 10.16 -14.69
CA ALA A 64 3.50 10.62 -13.35
C ALA A 64 5.02 10.51 -13.15
N GLY A 65 5.60 11.48 -12.44
CA GLY A 65 7.05 11.57 -12.24
C GLY A 65 7.80 12.35 -13.33
N GLU A 66 7.15 12.68 -14.45
CA GLU A 66 7.67 13.47 -15.58
C GLU A 66 7.81 14.98 -15.28
N ILE A 67 7.72 15.37 -14.01
CA ILE A 67 7.92 16.76 -13.55
C ILE A 67 9.33 17.27 -13.89
N GLY A 68 10.29 16.38 -14.20
CA GLY A 68 11.59 16.76 -14.78
C GLY A 68 11.50 17.51 -16.13
N ASN A 69 10.37 17.43 -16.86
CA ASN A 69 10.12 18.22 -18.07
C ASN A 69 9.80 19.70 -17.78
N LEU A 70 9.54 20.04 -16.52
CA LEU A 70 9.37 21.44 -16.12
C LEU A 70 10.75 22.12 -16.15
N ARG A 71 11.05 22.84 -17.24
CA ARG A 71 12.35 23.49 -17.46
C ARG A 71 12.82 24.37 -16.31
N LEU A 72 11.90 24.95 -15.54
CA LEU A 72 12.19 25.76 -14.35
C LEU A 72 13.00 25.00 -13.29
N LEU A 73 12.95 23.67 -13.27
CA LEU A 73 13.70 22.83 -12.33
C LEU A 73 15.16 22.60 -12.76
N GLY A 74 15.54 22.94 -13.99
CA GLY A 74 16.91 22.79 -14.50
C GLY A 74 17.35 21.34 -14.80
N TRP A 75 16.45 20.36 -14.67
CA TRP A 75 16.78 18.93 -14.85
C TRP A 75 17.19 18.55 -16.28
N CYS A 76 16.74 19.30 -17.28
CA CYS A 76 17.09 19.07 -18.67
C CYS A 76 18.54 19.47 -18.98
N ASP A 77 19.03 20.51 -18.31
CA ASP A 77 20.28 21.19 -18.69
C ASP A 77 21.43 20.75 -17.77
N ALA A 78 21.17 20.61 -16.47
CA ALA A 78 22.19 20.32 -15.46
C ALA A 78 23.04 19.05 -15.72
N PRO A 79 22.49 17.91 -16.20
CA PRO A 79 23.31 16.76 -16.56
C PRO A 79 24.26 17.05 -17.73
N GLY A 80 23.81 17.83 -18.71
CA GLY A 80 24.61 18.20 -19.88
C GLY A 80 25.79 19.10 -19.52
N ASP A 81 25.59 20.05 -18.61
CA ASP A 81 26.66 20.90 -18.09
C ASP A 81 27.74 20.10 -17.36
N LEU A 82 27.32 19.08 -16.60
CA LEU A 82 28.22 18.18 -15.90
C LEU A 82 29.02 17.30 -16.88
N GLU A 83 28.39 16.78 -17.93
CA GLU A 83 29.07 16.01 -18.99
C GLU A 83 30.02 16.87 -19.84
N ALA A 84 29.67 18.12 -20.13
CA ALA A 84 30.52 19.03 -20.90
C ALA A 84 31.83 19.36 -20.18
N ARG A 85 31.83 19.27 -18.85
CA ARG A 85 32.98 19.54 -17.96
C ARG A 85 33.90 18.34 -17.78
N GLY A 86 33.40 17.12 -17.95
CA GLY A 86 34.18 15.91 -17.77
C GLY A 86 33.47 14.68 -18.33
N ALA A 87 34.25 13.73 -18.84
CA ALA A 87 33.70 12.46 -19.34
C ALA A 87 33.00 11.64 -18.24
N ASP A 88 33.34 11.90 -16.97
CA ASP A 88 32.78 11.29 -15.78
C ASP A 88 32.38 12.36 -14.75
N ALA A 89 31.14 12.26 -14.27
CA ALA A 89 30.58 13.16 -13.27
C ALA A 89 31.37 13.11 -11.96
N GLU A 90 31.83 11.93 -11.55
CA GLU A 90 32.60 11.74 -10.31
C GLU A 90 33.90 12.56 -10.30
N ALA A 91 34.53 12.73 -11.46
CA ALA A 91 35.72 13.56 -11.60
C ALA A 91 35.42 15.04 -11.37
N VAL A 92 34.25 15.53 -11.81
CA VAL A 92 33.83 16.92 -11.57
C VAL A 92 33.54 17.16 -10.08
N PHE A 93 32.87 16.22 -9.41
CA PHE A 93 32.67 16.26 -7.96
C PHE A 93 33.99 16.23 -7.18
N SER A 94 34.94 15.40 -7.61
CA SER A 94 36.27 15.30 -7.00
C SER A 94 37.12 16.56 -7.19
N ALA A 95 36.96 17.28 -8.31
CA ALA A 95 37.69 18.51 -8.61
C ALA A 95 37.12 19.75 -7.91
N ALA A 96 35.82 19.74 -7.55
CA ALA A 96 35.10 20.87 -6.97
C ALA A 96 35.77 21.54 -5.74
N PRO A 97 36.48 20.83 -4.84
CA PRO A 97 37.19 21.49 -3.73
C PRO A 97 38.34 22.39 -4.17
N SER A 98 38.92 22.16 -5.35
CA SER A 98 40.13 22.85 -5.85
C SER A 98 39.91 23.65 -7.14
N ASP A 99 38.77 23.49 -7.79
CA ASP A 99 38.41 24.17 -9.05
C ASP A 99 37.08 24.90 -8.87
N LEU A 100 37.11 26.23 -8.97
CA LEU A 100 35.94 27.09 -8.80
C LEU A 100 34.85 26.80 -9.84
N GLU A 101 35.24 26.50 -11.09
CA GLU A 101 34.28 26.24 -12.14
C GLU A 101 33.64 24.84 -12.00
N ALA A 102 34.41 23.85 -11.53
CA ALA A 102 33.87 22.55 -11.14
C ALA A 102 32.90 22.69 -9.95
N ALA A 103 33.24 23.54 -8.97
CA ALA A 103 32.37 23.83 -7.83
C ALA A 103 31.05 24.49 -8.25
N ASP A 104 31.09 25.45 -9.18
CA ASP A 104 29.89 26.06 -9.75
C ASP A 104 29.02 25.05 -10.47
N THR A 105 29.62 24.16 -11.26
CA THR A 105 28.90 23.09 -11.98
C THR A 105 28.20 22.14 -11.00
N VAL A 106 28.91 21.69 -9.96
CA VAL A 106 28.33 20.84 -8.90
C VAL A 106 27.20 21.56 -8.17
N ARG A 107 27.37 22.85 -7.81
CA ARG A 107 26.32 23.64 -7.16
C ARG A 107 25.06 23.76 -8.03
N ALA A 108 25.22 24.03 -9.32
CA ALA A 108 24.11 24.11 -10.27
C ALA A 108 23.37 22.76 -10.37
N TYR A 109 24.12 21.67 -10.46
CA TYR A 109 23.56 20.32 -10.52
C TYR A 109 22.79 19.93 -9.24
N VAL A 110 23.39 20.15 -8.06
CA VAL A 110 22.75 19.90 -6.76
C VAL A 110 21.49 20.75 -6.61
N SER A 111 21.54 22.03 -7.02
CA SER A 111 20.38 22.92 -6.98
C SER A 111 19.23 22.42 -7.87
N ALA A 112 19.55 21.95 -9.08
CA ALA A 112 18.55 21.36 -9.97
C ALA A 112 17.91 20.12 -9.34
N LEU A 113 18.71 19.17 -8.85
CA LEU A 113 18.20 17.97 -8.17
C LEU A 113 17.32 18.32 -6.97
N ALA A 114 17.79 19.22 -6.11
CA ALA A 114 17.06 19.67 -4.93
C ALA A 114 15.70 20.27 -5.31
N ASN A 115 15.64 21.15 -6.31
CA ASN A 115 14.37 21.74 -6.76
C ASN A 115 13.35 20.66 -7.18
N GLY A 116 13.80 19.65 -7.92
CA GLY A 116 12.91 18.56 -8.33
C GLY A 116 12.52 17.62 -7.19
N ILE A 117 13.42 17.35 -6.25
CA ILE A 117 13.10 16.58 -5.04
C ILE A 117 12.08 17.36 -4.20
N SER A 118 12.34 18.62 -3.90
CA SER A 118 11.44 19.47 -3.09
C SER A 118 10.06 19.59 -3.70
N ALA A 119 9.94 19.72 -5.03
CA ALA A 119 8.64 19.71 -5.68
C ALA A 119 7.84 18.42 -5.41
N ARG A 120 8.51 17.27 -5.28
CA ARG A 120 7.89 15.97 -4.96
C ARG A 120 7.65 15.81 -3.47
N VAL A 121 8.55 16.29 -2.63
CA VAL A 121 8.35 16.32 -1.18
C VAL A 121 7.13 17.15 -0.81
N LEU A 122 7.04 18.37 -1.35
CA LEU A 122 5.92 19.29 -1.08
C LEU A 122 4.57 18.81 -1.65
N THR A 123 4.57 17.83 -2.56
CA THR A 123 3.34 17.32 -3.18
C THR A 123 2.93 15.94 -2.67
N LEU A 124 3.89 15.10 -2.26
CA LEU A 124 3.63 13.72 -1.84
C LEU A 124 3.90 13.47 -0.36
N ASP A 125 4.79 14.24 0.27
CA ASP A 125 5.30 13.98 1.62
C ASP A 125 5.82 12.53 1.79
N PRO A 126 6.84 12.11 1.01
CA PRO A 126 7.31 10.72 1.06
C PRO A 126 8.12 10.44 2.33
N ASP A 127 8.08 9.20 2.81
CA ASP A 127 8.92 8.74 3.92
C ASP A 127 10.42 8.68 3.53
N LEU A 128 10.69 8.39 2.26
CA LEU A 128 12.04 8.17 1.74
C LEU A 128 12.24 8.76 0.34
N VAL A 129 13.38 9.44 0.16
CA VAL A 129 13.96 9.76 -1.14
C VAL A 129 15.17 8.86 -1.38
N VAL A 130 15.17 8.11 -2.48
CA VAL A 130 16.27 7.26 -2.90
C VAL A 130 17.01 7.92 -4.05
N ILE A 131 18.32 8.12 -3.91
CA ILE A 131 19.20 8.64 -4.96
C ILE A 131 19.94 7.47 -5.59
N GLY A 132 19.60 7.14 -6.84
CA GLY A 132 20.30 6.10 -7.61
C GLY A 132 20.84 6.61 -8.94
N GLY A 133 21.32 5.69 -9.78
CA GLY A 133 22.02 6.02 -11.02
C GLY A 133 23.51 6.33 -10.81
N GLY A 134 24.24 6.56 -11.91
CA GLY A 134 25.70 6.58 -11.90
C GLY A 134 26.35 7.63 -11.00
N LEU A 135 25.63 8.69 -10.61
CA LEU A 135 26.13 9.71 -9.68
C LEU A 135 25.93 9.36 -8.20
N SER A 136 25.18 8.31 -7.87
CA SER A 136 25.09 7.81 -6.50
C SER A 136 26.46 7.49 -5.88
N ARG A 137 27.45 7.14 -6.73
CA ARG A 137 28.84 6.87 -6.35
C ARG A 137 29.61 8.07 -5.81
N ALA A 138 29.19 9.30 -6.14
CA ALA A 138 29.79 10.51 -5.57
C ALA A 138 29.58 10.60 -4.03
N GLY A 139 28.71 9.75 -3.46
CA GLY A 139 28.57 9.56 -2.03
C GLY A 139 28.25 10.86 -1.31
N ASP A 140 28.94 11.13 -0.21
CA ASP A 140 28.69 12.29 0.65
C ASP A 140 28.94 13.63 -0.04
N GLN A 141 29.78 13.68 -1.08
CA GLN A 141 30.02 14.90 -1.86
C GLN A 141 28.77 15.35 -2.63
N LEU A 142 27.86 14.43 -2.94
CA LEU A 142 26.54 14.73 -3.51
C LEU A 142 25.47 14.80 -2.42
N LEU A 143 25.42 13.80 -1.53
CA LEU A 143 24.32 13.65 -0.59
C LEU A 143 24.23 14.78 0.42
N GLN A 144 25.36 15.22 0.98
CA GLN A 144 25.33 16.23 2.03
C GLN A 144 24.83 17.58 1.48
N PRO A 145 25.40 18.14 0.38
CA PRO A 145 24.88 19.37 -0.22
C PRO A 145 23.42 19.25 -0.67
N LEU A 146 23.02 18.07 -1.15
CA LEU A 146 21.64 17.82 -1.56
C LEU A 146 20.67 17.84 -0.38
N ARG A 147 21.01 17.16 0.72
CA ARG A 147 20.22 17.16 1.96
C ARG A 147 20.08 18.57 2.52
N ASP A 148 21.19 19.31 2.59
CA ASP A 148 21.20 20.70 3.06
C ASP A 148 20.24 21.56 2.22
N ARG A 149 20.30 21.44 0.90
CA ARG A 149 19.43 22.21 0.00
C ARG A 149 17.96 21.80 0.09
N VAL A 150 17.65 20.52 0.24
CA VAL A 150 16.27 20.05 0.42
C VAL A 150 15.70 20.52 1.77
N ASN A 151 16.50 20.51 2.83
CA ASN A 151 16.13 21.04 4.16
C ASN A 151 15.79 22.54 4.10
N GLU A 152 16.48 23.32 3.27
CA GLU A 152 16.17 24.75 3.08
C GLU A 152 14.84 24.99 2.34
N LEU A 153 14.48 24.08 1.43
CA LEU A 153 13.33 24.23 0.54
C LEU A 153 12.04 23.62 1.09
N CYS A 154 12.12 22.74 2.09
CA CYS A 154 10.99 21.96 2.61
C CYS A 154 10.81 22.19 4.12
N LEU A 155 9.55 22.26 4.56
CA LEU A 155 9.23 22.39 6.00
C LEU A 155 9.73 21.17 6.80
N THR A 156 9.56 19.99 6.23
CA THR A 156 10.06 18.71 6.75
C THR A 156 10.76 18.01 5.61
N ALA A 157 12.05 17.73 5.75
CA ALA A 157 12.77 16.95 4.75
C ALA A 157 12.62 15.46 5.02
N PRO A 158 12.39 14.65 3.98
CA PRO A 158 12.32 13.21 4.12
C PRO A 158 13.71 12.63 4.37
N ARG A 159 13.74 11.37 4.82
CA ARG A 159 14.99 10.61 4.81
C ARG A 159 15.49 10.52 3.38
N THR A 160 16.79 10.68 3.18
CA THR A 160 17.42 10.60 1.87
C THR A 160 18.56 9.60 1.91
N GLU A 161 18.47 8.54 1.12
CA GLU A 161 19.42 7.42 1.10
C GLU A 161 19.95 7.19 -0.31
N VAL A 162 21.12 6.57 -0.40
CA VAL A 162 21.65 6.07 -1.68
C VAL A 162 20.93 4.77 -2.04
N SER A 163 20.69 4.56 -3.33
CA SER A 163 20.24 3.29 -3.90
C SER A 163 21.16 2.15 -3.46
N GLU A 164 20.59 1.09 -2.87
CA GLU A 164 21.33 -0.10 -2.45
C GLU A 164 21.77 -0.92 -3.67
N LEU A 165 20.98 -0.89 -4.75
CA LEU A 165 21.23 -1.65 -5.97
C LEU A 165 22.08 -0.88 -6.99
N GLY A 166 22.35 0.41 -6.75
CA GLY A 166 23.15 1.28 -7.60
C GLY A 166 22.73 1.23 -9.08
N ASP A 167 23.71 1.01 -9.96
CA ASP A 167 23.51 0.94 -11.42
C ASP A 167 22.77 -0.33 -11.87
N GLU A 168 22.68 -1.36 -11.03
CA GLU A 168 21.94 -2.59 -11.34
C GLU A 168 20.44 -2.48 -11.05
N SER A 169 20.00 -1.43 -10.38
CA SER A 169 18.58 -1.19 -10.02
C SER A 169 17.63 -1.40 -11.21
N VAL A 170 17.99 -0.91 -12.40
CA VAL A 170 17.17 -1.09 -13.61
C VAL A 170 17.08 -2.57 -14.02
N ALA A 171 18.19 -3.31 -13.97
CA ALA A 171 18.24 -4.71 -14.35
C ALA A 171 17.44 -5.60 -13.37
N HIS A 172 17.57 -5.34 -12.06
CA HIS A 172 16.80 -6.05 -11.03
C HIS A 172 15.30 -5.77 -11.14
N GLY A 173 14.92 -4.55 -11.48
CA GLY A 173 13.52 -4.14 -11.64
C GLY A 173 12.82 -4.77 -12.84
N ALA A 174 13.56 -4.95 -13.94
CA ALA A 174 13.08 -5.63 -15.14
C ALA A 174 12.75 -7.12 -14.88
N GLY A 175 13.42 -7.74 -13.91
CA GLY A 175 13.21 -9.14 -13.49
C GLY A 175 12.12 -9.34 -12.44
N GLN A 176 11.48 -8.27 -11.94
CA GLN A 176 10.47 -8.38 -10.89
C GLN A 176 9.20 -9.09 -11.42
N PRO A 177 8.71 -10.17 -10.76
CA PRO A 177 7.44 -10.81 -11.13
C PRO A 177 6.28 -9.82 -10.90
N ARG A 178 5.44 -9.62 -11.93
CA ARG A 178 4.27 -8.73 -11.86
C ARG A 178 2.99 -9.57 -11.91
N PRO A 179 2.03 -9.36 -10.99
CA PRO A 179 0.74 -10.05 -11.08
C PRO A 179 0.02 -9.63 -12.36
N VAL A 180 -0.30 -10.61 -13.19
CA VAL A 180 -1.05 -10.43 -14.44
C VAL A 180 -2.50 -10.10 -14.08
N GLY A 181 -3.01 -8.96 -14.57
CA GLY A 181 -4.42 -8.61 -14.45
C GLY A 181 -4.83 -7.79 -13.22
N ALA A 182 -3.90 -7.31 -12.39
CA ALA A 182 -4.27 -6.46 -11.25
C ALA A 182 -4.79 -5.08 -11.71
N ASN A 183 -6.09 -4.85 -11.56
CA ASN A 183 -6.72 -3.57 -11.81
C ASN A 183 -6.13 -2.50 -10.85
N PRO A 184 -5.71 -1.32 -11.34
CA PRO A 184 -5.19 -0.24 -10.48
C PRO A 184 -6.14 0.17 -9.34
N TRP A 185 -7.44 -0.06 -9.51
CA TRP A 185 -8.49 0.34 -8.56
C TRP A 185 -8.84 -0.71 -7.51
N GLU A 186 -8.55 -2.01 -7.73
CA GLU A 186 -8.90 -3.11 -6.80
C GLU A 186 -8.16 -3.02 -5.45
N THR A 187 -6.97 -2.42 -5.42
CA THR A 187 -6.19 -2.23 -4.19
C THR A 187 -6.57 -1.00 -3.37
N ARG A 188 -7.42 -0.10 -3.89
CA ARG A 188 -7.79 1.14 -3.17
C ARG A 188 -8.80 0.87 -2.04
N GLY A 189 -9.63 -0.16 -2.18
CA GLY A 189 -10.57 -0.59 -1.14
C GLY A 189 -9.90 -1.18 0.11
N LYS A 190 -8.68 -1.73 -0.01
CA LYS A 190 -8.01 -2.39 1.13
C LYS A 190 -7.30 -1.44 2.10
N ARG A 191 -7.16 -0.14 1.80
CA ARG A 191 -6.24 0.77 2.52
C ARG A 191 -6.82 2.09 3.01
N VAL A 192 -8.13 2.17 3.25
CA VAL A 192 -8.69 3.33 3.99
C VAL A 192 -8.17 3.36 5.45
N PHE A 193 -7.57 2.27 5.95
CA PHE A 193 -7.11 2.15 7.33
C PHE A 193 -5.58 2.19 7.51
N SER A 194 -4.77 2.12 6.44
CA SER A 194 -3.30 2.06 6.59
C SER A 194 -2.65 3.40 6.97
N THR A 195 -3.39 4.51 6.89
CA THR A 195 -2.92 5.84 7.32
C THR A 195 -3.25 6.14 8.80
N LEU A 196 -3.98 5.25 9.49
CA LEU A 196 -4.10 5.30 10.95
C LEU A 196 -2.84 4.65 11.54
N GLY A 197 -1.80 5.46 11.69
CA GLY A 197 -0.47 5.04 12.13
C GLY A 197 -0.46 4.11 13.34
N LYS A 198 0.43 3.10 13.30
CA LYS A 198 0.91 2.34 14.46
C LYS A 198 -0.19 1.90 15.45
N MET A 199 -1.15 1.08 15.05
CA MET A 199 -2.10 0.48 16.01
C MET A 199 -1.62 -0.87 16.55
N ARG A 200 -0.89 -0.79 17.68
CA ARG A 200 -1.22 -1.49 18.95
C ARG A 200 -1.81 -2.91 18.81
N HIS A 201 -0.93 -3.92 18.85
CA HIS A 201 -1.27 -5.36 18.85
C HIS A 201 -2.44 -5.70 19.79
N VAL A 202 -3.53 -6.21 19.23
CA VAL A 202 -4.67 -6.75 19.99
C VAL A 202 -4.35 -8.18 20.40
N THR A 203 -4.57 -8.52 21.66
CA THR A 203 -4.34 -9.90 22.18
C THR A 203 -5.66 -10.62 22.36
N ALA A 204 -5.78 -11.81 21.77
CA ALA A 204 -6.94 -12.67 21.98
C ALA A 204 -6.89 -13.29 23.39
N LEU A 205 -7.98 -13.16 24.16
CA LEU A 205 -8.07 -13.79 25.48
C LEU A 205 -8.64 -15.20 25.39
N GLU A 206 -8.23 -16.09 26.27
CA GLU A 206 -9.00 -17.31 26.54
C GLU A 206 -10.34 -16.92 27.16
N ALA A 207 -11.44 -17.28 26.49
CA ALA A 207 -12.77 -17.03 27.03
C ALA A 207 -13.02 -18.02 28.18
N PRO A 208 -13.43 -17.58 29.38
CA PRO A 208 -13.68 -18.48 30.52
C PRO A 208 -14.79 -19.51 30.26
N THR A 209 -15.67 -19.24 29.30
CA THR A 209 -16.78 -20.09 28.87
C THR A 209 -17.03 -19.86 27.38
N GLU A 210 -16.90 -20.93 26.59
CA GLU A 210 -16.83 -20.90 25.12
C GLU A 210 -18.07 -20.29 24.42
N TRP A 211 -19.21 -20.20 25.11
CA TRP A 211 -20.50 -19.79 24.53
C TRP A 211 -21.25 -18.74 25.38
N SER A 212 -20.60 -18.08 26.34
CA SER A 212 -21.27 -17.24 27.35
C SER A 212 -22.22 -16.15 26.81
N ARG A 213 -22.04 -15.68 25.57
CA ARG A 213 -22.93 -14.68 24.94
C ARG A 213 -23.98 -15.25 23.99
N LEU A 214 -23.75 -16.43 23.44
CA LEU A 214 -24.66 -17.04 22.48
C LEU A 214 -25.42 -18.15 23.19
N SER A 215 -26.61 -17.80 23.67
CA SER A 215 -27.48 -18.74 24.38
C SER A 215 -27.77 -19.97 23.53
N GLU A 216 -27.95 -21.09 24.21
CA GLU A 216 -28.33 -22.33 23.55
C GLU A 216 -29.66 -22.15 22.80
N GLY A 217 -29.66 -22.50 21.50
CA GLY A 217 -30.81 -22.32 20.62
C GLY A 217 -30.97 -20.92 20.00
N SER A 218 -30.10 -19.95 20.27
CA SER A 218 -30.19 -18.62 19.63
C SER A 218 -29.97 -18.70 18.11
N VAL A 219 -30.52 -17.72 17.38
CA VAL A 219 -30.35 -17.63 15.92
C VAL A 219 -28.88 -17.43 15.59
N GLU A 220 -28.21 -16.57 16.35
CA GLU A 220 -26.79 -16.24 16.22
C GLU A 220 -25.91 -17.47 16.44
N ARG A 221 -26.21 -18.31 17.45
CA ARG A 221 -25.47 -19.57 17.67
C ARG A 221 -25.62 -20.51 16.47
N ARG A 222 -26.83 -20.65 15.93
CA ARG A 222 -27.07 -21.47 14.73
C ARG A 222 -26.36 -20.91 13.50
N MET A 223 -26.37 -19.59 13.30
CA MET A 223 -25.64 -18.92 12.23
C MET A 223 -24.14 -19.22 12.30
N LEU A 224 -23.54 -19.12 13.49
CA LEU A 224 -22.11 -19.37 13.66
C LEU A 224 -21.73 -20.82 13.41
N LEU A 225 -22.53 -21.77 13.91
CA LEU A 225 -22.32 -23.19 13.70
C LEU A 225 -22.46 -23.55 12.21
N ALA A 226 -23.51 -23.08 11.54
CA ALA A 226 -23.71 -23.30 10.11
C ALA A 226 -22.56 -22.74 9.25
N LEU A 227 -22.01 -21.57 9.63
CA LEU A 227 -20.81 -21.04 8.98
C LEU A 227 -19.58 -21.91 9.24
N GLY A 228 -19.39 -22.38 10.48
CA GLY A 228 -18.29 -23.27 10.83
C GLY A 228 -18.30 -24.56 10.01
N ASP A 229 -19.46 -25.20 9.93
CA ASP A 229 -19.67 -26.42 9.14
C ASP A 229 -19.38 -26.18 7.65
N ARG A 230 -19.82 -25.04 7.11
CA ARG A 230 -19.55 -24.67 5.72
C ARG A 230 -18.07 -24.44 5.43
N LEU A 231 -17.38 -23.74 6.33
CA LEU A 231 -15.97 -23.40 6.16
C LEU A 231 -15.03 -24.55 6.50
N GLY A 232 -15.53 -25.61 7.15
CA GLY A 232 -14.70 -26.69 7.70
C GLY A 232 -13.88 -26.24 8.92
N ASN A 233 -14.27 -25.15 9.58
CA ASN A 233 -13.54 -24.53 10.68
C ASN A 233 -14.41 -24.48 11.95
N SER A 234 -13.80 -24.77 13.11
CA SER A 234 -14.46 -24.54 14.39
C SER A 234 -14.41 -23.05 14.72
N LEU A 235 -15.57 -22.39 14.70
CA LEU A 235 -15.71 -20.97 15.06
C LEU A 235 -16.32 -20.82 16.45
N ARG A 236 -15.76 -19.92 17.27
CA ARG A 236 -16.25 -19.63 18.62
C ARG A 236 -16.23 -18.13 18.92
N PRO A 237 -17.17 -17.60 19.73
CA PRO A 237 -17.07 -16.24 20.24
C PRO A 237 -15.74 -16.01 20.97
N LYS A 238 -15.12 -14.86 20.72
CA LYS A 238 -13.82 -14.53 21.32
C LYS A 238 -13.78 -13.05 21.77
N PRO A 239 -13.56 -12.78 23.08
CA PRO A 239 -13.22 -11.44 23.53
C PRO A 239 -11.76 -11.12 23.17
N LEU A 240 -11.55 -9.94 22.63
CA LEU A 240 -10.23 -9.39 22.30
C LEU A 240 -9.90 -8.23 23.25
N MET A 241 -8.67 -8.20 23.75
CA MET A 241 -8.19 -7.15 24.65
C MET A 241 -7.41 -6.10 23.87
N LEU A 242 -7.82 -4.85 24.01
CA LEU A 242 -7.12 -3.70 23.46
C LEU A 242 -6.00 -3.24 24.40
N PRO A 243 -4.95 -2.58 23.89
CA PRO A 243 -3.83 -2.19 24.77
C PRO A 243 -4.14 -1.13 25.82
N ASP A 244 -5.28 -0.46 25.74
CA ASP A 244 -5.79 0.43 26.79
C ASP A 244 -6.62 -0.30 27.86
N GLY A 245 -6.74 -1.63 27.77
CA GLY A 245 -7.51 -2.47 28.68
C GLY A 245 -8.99 -2.60 28.32
N ASN A 246 -9.45 -1.94 27.26
CA ASN A 246 -10.82 -2.10 26.77
C ASN A 246 -11.00 -3.45 26.06
N ARG A 247 -12.22 -3.99 26.08
CA ARG A 247 -12.56 -5.25 25.41
C ARG A 247 -13.39 -4.99 24.16
N VAL A 248 -13.04 -5.69 23.08
CA VAL A 248 -13.85 -5.75 21.86
C VAL A 248 -14.24 -7.20 21.61
N GLU A 249 -15.50 -7.40 21.26
CA GLU A 249 -16.08 -8.73 21.13
C GLU A 249 -16.17 -9.15 19.67
N VAL A 250 -15.79 -10.38 19.38
CA VAL A 250 -15.98 -11.00 18.07
C VAL A 250 -16.93 -12.18 18.22
N GLU A 251 -18.01 -12.18 17.45
CA GLU A 251 -19.05 -13.21 17.55
C GLU A 251 -18.55 -14.58 17.10
N GLY A 252 -17.53 -14.60 16.23
CA GLY A 252 -16.85 -15.83 15.86
C GLY A 252 -15.39 -15.62 15.46
N MET A 253 -14.54 -16.52 15.93
CA MET A 253 -13.15 -16.61 15.51
C MET A 253 -12.73 -18.08 15.43
N ASP A 254 -11.88 -18.43 14.47
CA ASP A 254 -11.25 -19.75 14.43
C ASP A 254 -10.07 -19.86 15.40
N VAL A 255 -9.57 -21.08 15.60
CA VAL A 255 -8.48 -21.36 16.56
C VAL A 255 -7.21 -20.58 16.24
N GLU A 256 -6.91 -20.40 14.96
CA GLU A 256 -5.71 -19.67 14.50
C GLU A 256 -5.91 -18.15 14.41
N GLY A 257 -7.12 -17.65 14.67
CA GLY A 257 -7.42 -16.22 14.57
C GLY A 257 -7.34 -15.67 13.14
N ARG A 258 -7.51 -16.52 12.12
CA ARG A 258 -7.51 -16.15 10.69
C ARG A 258 -8.87 -15.69 10.19
N VAL A 259 -9.96 -16.18 10.79
CA VAL A 259 -11.32 -15.85 10.38
C VAL A 259 -12.00 -15.06 11.49
N LEU A 260 -12.46 -13.85 11.18
CA LEU A 260 -13.24 -13.00 12.08
C LEU A 260 -14.69 -12.94 11.61
N VAL A 261 -15.64 -13.09 12.53
CA VAL A 261 -17.07 -13.16 12.21
C VAL A 261 -17.87 -12.16 13.04
N GLN A 262 -18.76 -11.43 12.37
CA GLN A 262 -19.86 -10.71 13.00
C GLN A 262 -21.20 -11.27 12.51
N LEU A 263 -22.20 -11.25 13.39
CA LEU A 263 -23.52 -11.81 13.14
C LEU A 263 -24.57 -10.70 13.26
N VAL A 264 -25.45 -10.60 12.27
CA VAL A 264 -26.60 -9.68 12.29
C VAL A 264 -27.87 -10.49 12.11
N ALA A 265 -28.53 -10.77 13.23
CA ALA A 265 -29.80 -11.48 13.28
C ALA A 265 -30.92 -10.55 13.77
N ASN A 266 -32.04 -10.55 13.05
CA ASN A 266 -33.28 -9.93 13.50
C ASN A 266 -34.48 -10.77 13.06
N GLN A 267 -35.54 -10.70 13.85
CA GLN A 267 -36.85 -11.30 13.57
C GLN A 267 -37.91 -10.21 13.35
N GLY A 268 -38.99 -10.56 12.64
CA GLY A 268 -40.12 -9.68 12.38
C GLY A 268 -39.95 -8.81 11.13
N ALA A 269 -40.54 -7.62 11.13
CA ALA A 269 -40.50 -6.72 9.98
C ALA A 269 -39.14 -6.01 9.85
N TYR A 270 -38.76 -5.69 8.62
CA TYR A 270 -37.57 -4.90 8.32
C TYR A 270 -37.69 -3.49 8.90
N LYS A 271 -36.63 -3.01 9.55
CA LYS A 271 -36.54 -1.64 10.06
C LYS A 271 -35.31 -0.96 9.44
N PRO A 272 -35.41 0.30 8.96
CA PRO A 272 -34.27 1.01 8.38
C PRO A 272 -33.03 1.08 9.27
N ALA A 273 -33.20 1.05 10.60
CA ALA A 273 -32.12 1.03 11.58
C ALA A 273 -31.20 -0.21 11.46
N TYR A 274 -31.65 -1.30 10.85
CA TYR A 274 -30.81 -2.49 10.61
C TYR A 274 -29.63 -2.18 9.70
N ARG A 275 -29.76 -1.22 8.78
CA ARG A 275 -28.65 -0.74 7.95
C ARG A 275 -27.53 -0.14 8.80
N ASN A 276 -27.86 0.60 9.85
CA ASN A 276 -26.85 1.16 10.75
C ASN A 276 -26.10 0.07 11.50
N LYS A 277 -26.81 -0.99 11.93
CA LYS A 277 -26.17 -2.15 12.58
C LYS A 277 -25.22 -2.88 11.63
N VAL A 278 -25.67 -3.17 10.41
CA VAL A 278 -24.82 -3.80 9.37
C VAL A 278 -23.57 -2.96 9.11
N MET A 279 -23.71 -1.65 8.93
CA MET A 279 -22.57 -0.76 8.70
C MET A 279 -21.61 -0.70 9.90
N ALA A 280 -22.12 -0.70 11.13
CA ALA A 280 -21.31 -0.73 12.35
C ALA A 280 -20.52 -2.05 12.46
N ASP A 281 -21.15 -3.17 12.18
CA ASP A 281 -20.52 -4.49 12.24
C ASP A 281 -19.50 -4.67 11.09
N MET A 282 -19.76 -4.13 9.90
CA MET A 282 -18.77 -4.04 8.81
C MET A 282 -17.56 -3.18 9.20
N PHE A 283 -17.77 -1.99 9.75
CA PHE A 283 -16.69 -1.11 10.21
C PHE A 283 -15.81 -1.81 11.25
N LYS A 284 -16.45 -2.49 12.21
CA LYS A 284 -15.77 -3.27 13.24
C LYS A 284 -14.94 -4.42 12.64
N LEU A 285 -15.47 -5.15 11.67
CA LEU A 285 -14.74 -6.21 10.97
C LEU A 285 -13.50 -5.70 10.23
N ILE A 286 -13.60 -4.55 9.55
CA ILE A 286 -12.46 -4.00 8.82
C ILE A 286 -11.36 -3.59 9.77
N TRP A 287 -11.71 -2.89 10.85
CA TRP A 287 -10.75 -2.48 11.86
C TRP A 287 -10.13 -3.69 12.58
N LEU A 288 -10.92 -4.70 12.95
CA LEU A 288 -10.41 -5.91 13.60
C LEU A 288 -9.48 -6.73 12.70
N ARG A 289 -9.77 -6.83 11.41
CA ARG A 289 -8.90 -7.54 10.47
C ARG A 289 -7.51 -6.90 10.38
N ASP A 290 -7.43 -5.58 10.53
CA ASP A 290 -6.17 -4.85 10.57
C ASP A 290 -5.46 -4.97 11.94
N ALA A 291 -6.25 -4.95 13.03
CA ALA A 291 -5.72 -4.96 14.39
C ALA A 291 -5.29 -6.35 14.90
N VAL A 292 -5.83 -7.42 14.33
CA VAL A 292 -5.50 -8.83 14.67
C VAL A 292 -4.48 -9.35 13.66
N PRO A 293 -3.19 -9.57 14.03
CA PRO A 293 -2.13 -9.87 13.06
C PRO A 293 -2.34 -11.15 12.24
N THR A 294 -3.05 -12.12 12.79
CA THR A 294 -3.36 -13.40 12.15
C THR A 294 -4.58 -13.33 11.24
N ALA A 295 -5.38 -12.26 11.30
CA ALA A 295 -6.68 -12.21 10.63
C ALA A 295 -6.53 -12.00 9.11
N GLU A 296 -7.01 -12.99 8.36
CA GLU A 296 -6.97 -12.97 6.89
C GLU A 296 -8.35 -12.69 6.30
N ARG A 297 -9.42 -13.15 6.97
CA ARG A 297 -10.79 -13.14 6.47
C ARG A 297 -11.72 -12.44 7.44
N ALA A 298 -12.55 -11.54 6.90
CA ALA A 298 -13.62 -10.86 7.61
C ALA A 298 -14.96 -11.32 7.05
N VAL A 299 -15.80 -11.88 7.90
CA VAL A 299 -17.06 -12.52 7.50
C VAL A 299 -18.23 -11.87 8.24
N LEU A 300 -19.23 -11.44 7.49
CA LEU A 300 -20.51 -10.98 8.01
C LEU A 300 -21.58 -12.03 7.68
N VAL A 301 -22.23 -12.59 8.70
CA VAL A 301 -23.39 -13.47 8.50
C VAL A 301 -24.65 -12.72 8.83
N VAL A 302 -25.61 -12.73 7.92
CA VAL A 302 -26.89 -12.01 8.03
C VAL A 302 -28.06 -12.97 7.87
N THR A 303 -29.22 -12.69 8.46
CA THR A 303 -30.46 -13.40 8.12
C THR A 303 -31.04 -12.90 6.79
N GLU A 304 -31.91 -13.67 6.15
CA GLU A 304 -32.60 -13.24 4.90
C GLU A 304 -33.26 -11.86 5.02
N LEU A 305 -33.89 -11.57 6.17
CA LEU A 305 -34.50 -10.26 6.44
C LEU A 305 -33.49 -9.11 6.34
N ILE A 306 -32.26 -9.34 6.79
CA ILE A 306 -31.19 -8.34 6.83
C ILE A 306 -30.55 -8.10 5.46
N VAL A 307 -30.76 -8.99 4.48
CA VAL A 307 -30.28 -8.78 3.10
C VAL A 307 -30.81 -7.45 2.52
N GLN A 308 -32.01 -7.02 2.92
CA GLN A 308 -32.58 -5.72 2.53
C GLN A 308 -31.71 -4.52 2.97
N ALA A 309 -30.97 -4.64 4.08
CA ALA A 309 -30.06 -3.61 4.55
C ALA A 309 -28.82 -3.44 3.67
N LEU A 310 -28.45 -4.49 2.91
CA LEU A 310 -27.29 -4.52 2.02
C LEU A 310 -27.56 -3.93 0.63
N GLY A 311 -28.79 -3.47 0.36
CA GLY A 311 -29.17 -2.87 -0.91
C GLY A 311 -28.41 -1.56 -1.24
N GLY A 312 -28.30 -1.29 -2.55
CA GLY A 312 -27.57 -0.14 -3.07
C GLY A 312 -26.06 -0.34 -2.95
N TRP A 313 -25.34 0.70 -2.56
CA TRP A 313 -23.88 0.69 -2.51
C TRP A 313 -23.25 -0.20 -1.41
N VAL A 314 -24.04 -0.70 -0.45
CA VAL A 314 -23.51 -1.36 0.75
C VAL A 314 -22.91 -2.73 0.44
N ALA A 315 -23.59 -3.56 -0.36
CA ALA A 315 -23.05 -4.85 -0.79
C ALA A 315 -21.77 -4.67 -1.62
N CYS A 316 -21.74 -3.69 -2.54
CA CYS A 316 -20.55 -3.38 -3.32
C CYS A 316 -19.40 -2.92 -2.43
N ALA A 317 -19.66 -2.01 -1.47
CA ALA A 317 -18.64 -1.55 -0.53
C ALA A 317 -18.13 -2.69 0.36
N ALA A 318 -18.99 -3.61 0.81
CA ALA A 318 -18.55 -4.79 1.56
C ALA A 318 -17.56 -5.63 0.73
N ALA A 319 -17.87 -5.88 -0.53
CA ALA A 319 -17.00 -6.60 -1.45
C ALA A 319 -15.65 -5.88 -1.68
N ASP A 320 -15.70 -4.58 -1.97
CA ASP A 320 -14.51 -3.73 -2.19
C ASP A 320 -13.59 -3.68 -0.94
N LEU A 321 -14.18 -3.73 0.25
CA LEU A 321 -13.49 -3.75 1.54
C LEU A 321 -13.04 -5.17 1.94
N GLY A 322 -13.34 -6.19 1.13
CA GLY A 322 -12.98 -7.59 1.36
C GLY A 322 -13.72 -8.24 2.52
N ILE A 323 -14.98 -7.86 2.74
CA ILE A 323 -15.89 -8.51 3.69
C ILE A 323 -16.70 -9.55 2.94
N GLU A 324 -16.57 -10.82 3.34
CA GLU A 324 -17.41 -11.89 2.83
C GLU A 324 -18.77 -11.87 3.50
N ILE A 325 -19.85 -11.88 2.72
CA ILE A 325 -21.21 -11.90 3.26
C ILE A 325 -21.84 -13.27 3.02
N TYR A 326 -22.38 -13.85 4.08
CA TYR A 326 -23.17 -15.08 4.03
C TYR A 326 -24.59 -14.82 4.54
N VAL A 327 -25.57 -15.41 3.87
CA VAL A 327 -26.98 -15.35 4.22
C VAL A 327 -27.38 -16.65 4.90
N PHE A 328 -27.97 -16.54 6.09
CA PHE A 328 -28.56 -17.64 6.85
C PHE A 328 -30.06 -17.74 6.55
N ASP A 329 -30.48 -18.91 6.07
CA ASP A 329 -31.86 -19.19 5.64
C ASP A 329 -32.87 -19.34 6.81
N GLY A 330 -32.37 -19.58 8.03
CA GLY A 330 -33.21 -19.75 9.23
C GLY A 330 -34.00 -21.06 9.31
N ALA A 331 -33.93 -21.94 8.30
CA ALA A 331 -34.78 -23.12 8.17
C ALA A 331 -34.13 -24.39 8.79
N GLY A 332 -34.82 -25.03 9.74
CA GLY A 332 -34.34 -26.28 10.37
C GLY A 332 -33.00 -26.11 11.11
N ALA A 333 -32.01 -26.97 10.83
CA ALA A 333 -30.64 -26.83 11.32
C ALA A 333 -29.97 -25.53 10.81
N GLY A 334 -30.50 -24.95 9.73
CA GLY A 334 -30.04 -23.73 9.10
C GLY A 334 -28.85 -23.97 8.17
N SER A 335 -28.86 -23.33 7.00
CA SER A 335 -27.71 -23.32 6.10
C SER A 335 -27.24 -21.88 5.85
N VAL A 336 -25.98 -21.74 5.46
CA VAL A 336 -25.44 -20.46 5.00
C VAL A 336 -24.96 -20.53 3.56
N THR A 337 -25.33 -19.52 2.78
CA THR A 337 -24.91 -19.37 1.38
C THR A 337 -24.25 -18.01 1.17
N PRO A 338 -23.20 -17.91 0.33
CA PRO A 338 -22.61 -16.62 -0.01
C PRO A 338 -23.66 -15.71 -0.64
N LEU A 339 -23.70 -14.43 -0.27
CA LEU A 339 -24.50 -13.45 -0.98
C LEU A 339 -23.85 -13.21 -2.35
N PRO A 340 -24.58 -13.37 -3.48
CA PRO A 340 -24.03 -13.11 -4.80
C PRO A 340 -23.55 -11.65 -4.90
N LEU A 341 -22.36 -11.44 -5.46
CA LEU A 341 -21.90 -10.11 -5.83
C LEU A 341 -22.80 -9.61 -6.97
N ALA A 342 -23.50 -8.50 -6.73
CA ALA A 342 -24.33 -7.83 -7.72
C ALA A 342 -23.47 -7.12 -8.79
#